data_AF-A0A8H5QU95-F1
#
_entry.id   AF-A0A8H5QU95-F1
#
_cell.length_a   1.000
_cell.length_b   1.000
_cell.length_c   1.000
_cell.angle_alpha   90.00
_cell.angle_beta   90.00
_cell.angle_gamma   90.00
#
_symmetry.space_group_name_H-M   'P 1'
#
loop_
_entity.id
_entity.type
_entity.pdbx_description
1 polymer ?
#
loop_
_entity_poly.entity_id
_entity_poly.type
_entity_poly.pdbx_seq_one_letter_code
_entity_poly.pdbx_strand_id
1 'polypeptide(L)'
;MHNSCQESDNDSFWPRAYSKDSEIPFTPDGNSPLIDTNVEKVKGTLGRFNGLRCVRKTIIDHQAEVGPSQLAKKRKLAQEAKILHFAKHHHVVELVHTYFVEEKADRIIFSVVMERADANLDDFLRPGSQPSLQWFGCLINVICHIHGSGIRHRDIKPSNILLKGDKVLLADFGLSLMGLGKTIPTTYQNRRPPRTKEYCAPEVENGSTRGRSADIFSLGAVFLEMLLSQAQPASMKKLQVILKSSSEEEGSSYAKHIDEVHKWMMESLHLTGWQNDIVSLCQRMLDPDRARRPKAGHISSELSKLLVSDKPVHCTCTADSVLTEDDKLVEACKARSEDEVKHALKQGADPNTLNAIHYAAENGSVNIVGLLLEHGVDVDTPNPTGQTALQCAARNGSEDVVKFLLQKGADVNARDENDHTALHGAAGQDNSDIVKMLLDAGADPDAEDLDGNVAIEFAERRKLEEIIDILENHQIDDA
;
A
#
# COMPACT_ATOMS: atom_id res chain seq x y z
N MET A 1 6.05 -21.77 23.87
CA MET A 1 4.72 -22.13 24.39
C MET A 1 3.75 -21.10 23.81
N HIS A 2 3.19 -21.41 22.65
CA HIS A 2 2.16 -20.60 22.00
C HIS A 2 0.82 -20.93 22.68
N ASN A 3 0.27 -19.97 23.43
CA ASN A 3 -1.13 -20.02 23.85
C ASN A 3 -1.95 -19.26 22.81
N SER A 4 -2.52 -20.01 21.86
CA SER A 4 -3.69 -19.61 21.12
C SER A 4 -4.90 -19.69 22.05
N CYS A 5 -5.32 -18.56 22.61
CA CYS A 5 -6.62 -18.45 23.25
C CYS A 5 -7.55 -17.71 22.30
N GLN A 6 -8.58 -18.43 21.87
CA GLN A 6 -9.78 -17.91 21.22
C GLN A 6 -10.35 -16.76 22.06
N GLU A 7 -10.37 -15.55 21.52
CA GLU A 7 -11.19 -14.45 22.06
C GLU A 7 -12.54 -14.49 21.35
N SER A 8 -13.60 -14.46 22.17
CA SER A 8 -14.99 -14.65 21.81
C SER A 8 -15.53 -13.63 20.80
N ASP A 9 -16.19 -14.17 19.78
CA ASP A 9 -17.10 -13.56 18.82
C ASP A 9 -18.04 -12.51 19.46
N ASN A 10 -17.92 -11.22 19.06
CA ASN A 10 -19.07 -10.36 18.69
C ASN A 10 -18.74 -8.89 18.31
N ASP A 11 -17.49 -8.45 18.21
CA ASP A 11 -17.19 -7.14 17.58
C ASP A 11 -16.74 -7.38 16.12
N SER A 12 -17.71 -7.42 15.20
CA SER A 12 -17.49 -7.66 13.77
C SER A 12 -16.77 -6.51 13.04
N PHE A 13 -16.29 -5.49 13.76
CA PHE A 13 -15.63 -4.34 13.17
C PHE A 13 -14.19 -4.23 13.68
N TRP A 14 -13.25 -4.72 12.87
CA TRP A 14 -11.86 -4.35 12.97
C TRP A 14 -11.66 -3.04 12.21
N PRO A 15 -11.03 -1.98 12.78
CA PRO A 15 -10.45 -1.84 14.12
C PRO A 15 -11.45 -1.64 15.27
N ARG A 16 -11.05 -2.06 16.49
CA ARG A 16 -11.84 -1.94 17.73
C ARG A 16 -12.13 -0.47 18.09
N ALA A 17 -13.29 -0.19 18.66
CA ALA A 17 -13.62 1.12 19.21
C ALA A 17 -13.56 1.14 20.74
N TYR A 18 -13.03 2.22 21.32
CA TYR A 18 -13.01 2.44 22.77
C TYR A 18 -13.75 3.73 23.10
N SER A 19 -14.68 3.65 24.07
CA SER A 19 -15.49 4.80 24.52
C SER A 19 -14.99 5.40 25.84
N LYS A 20 -14.07 4.72 26.54
CA LYS A 20 -13.49 5.19 27.81
C LYS A 20 -11.97 5.13 27.76
N ASP A 21 -11.32 6.18 28.25
CA ASP A 21 -9.85 6.24 28.36
C ASP A 21 -9.27 5.08 29.16
N SER A 22 -9.98 4.60 30.19
CA SER A 22 -9.56 3.47 31.02
C SER A 22 -9.52 2.12 30.28
N GLU A 23 -10.17 2.03 29.13
CA GLU A 23 -10.21 0.81 28.30
C GLU A 23 -9.12 0.83 27.21
N ILE A 24 -8.52 1.99 26.94
CA ILE A 24 -7.47 2.14 25.92
C ILE A 24 -6.19 1.43 26.42
N PRO A 25 -5.68 0.44 25.67
CA PRO A 25 -4.59 -0.42 26.18
C PRO A 25 -3.21 0.23 26.18
N PHE A 26 -3.07 1.44 25.63
CA PHE A 26 -1.80 2.16 25.50
C PHE A 26 -1.90 3.58 26.02
N THR A 27 -0.97 3.95 26.90
CA THR A 27 -0.83 5.31 27.42
C THR A 27 0.50 5.91 27.00
N PRO A 28 0.62 7.26 26.92
CA PRO A 28 1.91 7.90 26.74
C PRO A 28 2.94 7.37 27.75
N ASP A 29 4.19 7.19 27.32
CA ASP A 29 5.23 6.63 28.19
C ASP A 29 5.70 7.59 29.30
N GLY A 30 5.20 8.85 29.26
CA GLY A 30 5.40 9.90 30.26
C GLY A 30 6.82 10.43 30.38
N ASN A 31 7.77 9.87 29.64
CA ASN A 31 9.20 10.15 29.79
C ASN A 31 9.84 10.66 28.50
N SER A 32 9.13 10.57 27.38
CA SER A 32 9.64 10.97 26.08
C SER A 32 8.91 12.20 25.53
N PRO A 33 9.62 13.16 24.90
CA PRO A 33 8.96 14.16 24.08
C PRO A 33 8.24 13.50 22.90
N LEU A 34 7.22 14.19 22.36
CA LEU A 34 6.55 13.79 21.12
C LEU A 34 7.59 13.59 20.01
N ILE A 35 7.44 12.52 19.23
CA ILE A 35 8.31 12.26 18.07
C ILE A 35 7.93 13.23 16.95
N ASP A 36 6.63 13.42 16.75
CA ASP A 36 6.02 14.39 15.84
C ASP A 36 4.65 14.79 16.42
N THR A 37 4.03 15.84 15.86
CA THR A 37 2.68 16.34 16.15
C THR A 37 1.63 15.24 16.36
N ASN A 38 1.71 14.16 15.59
CA ASN A 38 0.76 13.04 15.62
C ASN A 38 1.41 11.70 15.99
N VAL A 39 2.68 11.68 16.40
CA VAL A 39 3.43 10.44 16.67
C VAL A 39 4.08 10.51 18.05
N GLU A 40 3.77 9.54 18.90
CA GLU A 40 4.23 9.51 20.28
C GLU A 40 4.68 8.12 20.72
N LYS A 41 5.52 8.06 21.76
CA LYS A 41 5.94 6.82 22.38
C LYS A 41 4.90 6.42 23.44
N VAL A 42 4.43 5.19 23.36
CA VAL A 42 3.41 4.65 24.26
C VAL A 42 3.89 3.38 24.94
N LYS A 43 3.29 3.09 26.10
CA LYS A 43 3.46 1.84 26.82
C LYS A 43 2.11 1.16 26.97
N GLY A 44 2.07 -0.14 26.72
CA GLY A 44 0.88 -0.93 26.97
C GLY A 44 0.65 -1.12 28.48
N THR A 45 -0.60 -0.98 28.91
CA THR A 45 -1.01 -1.01 30.33
C THR A 45 -2.05 -2.09 30.62
N LEU A 46 -2.66 -2.69 29.60
CA LEU A 46 -3.77 -3.64 29.73
C LEU A 46 -3.52 -4.93 28.94
N GLY A 47 -4.04 -6.04 29.48
CA GLY A 47 -4.09 -7.34 28.80
C GLY A 47 -2.74 -7.82 28.25
N ARG A 48 -2.76 -8.38 27.03
CA ARG A 48 -1.57 -8.88 26.32
C ARG A 48 -0.53 -7.81 25.99
N PHE A 49 -0.91 -6.53 26.07
CA PHE A 49 -0.02 -5.41 25.73
C PHE A 49 0.76 -4.89 26.94
N ASN A 50 0.43 -5.33 28.16
CA ASN A 50 1.02 -4.77 29.36
C ASN A 50 2.56 -4.86 29.34
N GLY A 51 3.22 -3.71 29.49
CA GLY A 51 4.68 -3.59 29.47
C GLY A 51 5.31 -3.41 28.08
N LEU A 52 4.58 -3.63 26.99
CA LEU A 52 5.10 -3.41 25.64
C LEU A 52 5.38 -1.93 25.39
N ARG A 53 6.50 -1.65 24.73
CA ARG A 53 6.90 -0.30 24.32
C ARG A 53 6.70 -0.16 22.82
N CYS A 54 5.88 0.81 22.44
CA CYS A 54 5.42 0.97 21.07
C CYS A 54 5.50 2.45 20.65
N VAL A 55 5.21 2.69 19.38
CA VAL A 55 4.93 4.03 18.86
C VAL A 55 3.46 4.07 18.44
N ARG A 56 2.75 5.13 18.83
CA ARG A 56 1.38 5.39 18.41
C ARG A 56 1.39 6.56 17.44
N LYS A 57 0.79 6.34 16.27
CA LYS A 57 0.43 7.40 15.32
C LYS A 57 -1.07 7.64 15.43
N THR A 58 -1.45 8.87 15.69
CA THR A 58 -2.86 9.26 15.89
C THR A 58 -3.32 10.16 14.75
N ILE A 59 -4.39 9.75 14.09
CA ILE A 59 -5.05 10.47 13.01
C ILE A 59 -6.33 11.07 13.57
N ILE A 60 -6.46 12.39 13.42
CA ILE A 60 -7.59 13.16 13.94
C ILE A 60 -8.26 13.90 12.79
N ASP A 61 -9.51 13.55 12.49
CA ASP A 61 -10.38 14.34 11.62
C ASP A 61 -11.29 15.21 12.50
N HIS A 62 -11.09 16.52 12.44
CA HIS A 62 -11.83 17.52 13.21
C HIS A 62 -13.15 17.95 12.57
N GLN A 63 -13.47 17.48 11.36
CA GLN A 63 -14.66 17.85 10.58
C GLN A 63 -15.31 16.61 9.95
N ALA A 64 -15.56 15.59 10.76
CA ALA A 64 -16.23 14.40 10.29
C ALA A 64 -17.75 14.65 10.25
N GLU A 65 -18.31 14.79 9.04
CA GLU A 65 -19.76 14.85 8.82
C GLU A 65 -20.45 13.60 9.37
N VAL A 66 -21.37 13.78 10.32
CA VAL A 66 -22.09 12.68 10.97
C VAL A 66 -22.99 11.98 9.95
N GLY A 67 -22.87 10.65 9.81
CA GLY A 67 -23.67 9.84 8.88
C GLY A 67 -22.81 8.95 7.96
N PRO A 68 -23.32 8.59 6.76
CA PRO A 68 -22.65 7.68 5.83
C PRO A 68 -21.22 8.11 5.43
N SER A 69 -20.99 9.41 5.30
CA SER A 69 -19.67 10.03 4.99
C SER A 69 -18.62 9.71 6.06
N GLN A 70 -18.96 9.83 7.35
CA GLN A 70 -18.05 9.46 8.45
C GLN A 70 -17.77 7.95 8.49
N LEU A 71 -18.76 7.10 8.21
CA LEU A 71 -18.54 5.65 8.16
C LEU A 71 -17.60 5.27 7.01
N ALA A 72 -17.75 5.88 5.83
CA ALA A 72 -16.84 5.69 4.71
C ALA A 72 -15.40 6.09 5.05
N LYS A 73 -15.21 7.24 5.74
CA LYS A 73 -13.89 7.65 6.24
C LYS A 73 -13.30 6.64 7.23
N LYS A 74 -14.09 6.18 8.22
CA LYS A 74 -13.65 5.14 9.17
C LYS A 74 -13.25 3.85 8.45
N ARG A 75 -14.03 3.41 7.46
CA ARG A 75 -13.72 2.24 6.61
C ARG A 75 -12.41 2.42 5.84
N LYS A 76 -12.15 3.62 5.30
CA LYS A 76 -10.88 3.91 4.61
C LYS A 76 -9.67 3.84 5.56
N LEU A 77 -9.78 4.42 6.76
CA LEU A 77 -8.74 4.35 7.80
C LEU A 77 -8.46 2.90 8.24
N ALA A 78 -9.53 2.14 8.46
CA ALA A 78 -9.47 0.71 8.71
C ALA A 78 -8.74 -0.01 7.57
N GLN A 79 -9.12 0.25 6.32
CA GLN A 79 -8.51 -0.38 5.16
C GLN A 79 -7.00 -0.12 5.05
N GLU A 80 -6.55 1.10 5.31
CA GLU A 80 -5.12 1.42 5.27
C GLU A 80 -4.34 0.68 6.35
N ALA A 81 -4.91 0.56 7.55
CA ALA A 81 -4.33 -0.28 8.59
C ALA A 81 -4.31 -1.77 8.20
N LYS A 82 -5.32 -2.27 7.48
CA LYS A 82 -5.36 -3.65 6.97
C LYS A 82 -4.17 -3.92 6.06
N ILE A 83 -3.81 -2.97 5.18
CA ILE A 83 -2.65 -3.11 4.30
C ILE A 83 -1.37 -3.36 5.10
N LEU A 84 -1.15 -2.60 6.19
CA LEU A 84 0.01 -2.82 7.07
C LEU A 84 -0.09 -4.16 7.81
N HIS A 85 -1.29 -4.54 8.26
CA HIS A 85 -1.52 -5.85 8.88
C HIS A 85 -1.17 -7.02 7.96
N PHE A 86 -1.47 -6.89 6.67
CA PHE A 86 -1.29 -7.96 5.68
C PHE A 86 0.08 -7.97 5.00
N ALA A 87 0.83 -6.88 5.05
CA ALA A 87 2.20 -6.82 4.55
C ALA A 87 3.21 -7.49 5.50
N LYS A 88 2.82 -8.58 6.18
CA LYS A 88 3.65 -9.26 7.18
C LYS A 88 4.97 -9.70 6.55
N HIS A 89 6.04 -9.05 6.96
CA HIS A 89 7.37 -9.32 6.45
C HIS A 89 8.41 -8.95 7.49
N HIS A 90 9.55 -9.66 7.48
CA HIS A 90 10.66 -9.42 8.42
C HIS A 90 11.20 -7.97 8.39
N HIS A 91 11.00 -7.30 7.25
CA HIS A 91 11.45 -5.93 6.98
C HIS A 91 10.28 -4.94 6.82
N VAL A 92 9.11 -5.24 7.38
CA VAL A 92 7.98 -4.31 7.52
C VAL A 92 7.77 -4.04 8.99
N VAL A 93 7.48 -2.78 9.34
CA VAL A 93 7.15 -2.41 10.73
C VAL A 93 5.92 -3.18 11.21
N GLU A 94 6.05 -3.87 12.33
CA GLU A 94 4.96 -4.67 12.90
C GLU A 94 3.82 -3.77 13.42
N LEU A 95 2.60 -4.03 12.93
CA LEU A 95 1.37 -3.47 13.46
C LEU A 95 0.96 -4.23 14.74
N VAL A 96 1.05 -3.55 15.89
CA VAL A 96 0.75 -4.13 17.21
C VAL A 96 -0.74 -4.06 17.51
N HIS A 97 -1.38 -2.91 17.26
CA HIS A 97 -2.80 -2.72 17.54
C HIS A 97 -3.37 -1.52 16.77
N THR A 98 -4.66 -1.53 16.47
CA THR A 98 -5.38 -0.40 15.87
C THR A 98 -6.71 -0.19 16.57
N TYR A 99 -7.12 1.07 16.71
CA TYR A 99 -8.39 1.38 17.37
C TYR A 99 -8.92 2.77 17.07
N PHE A 100 -10.24 2.93 17.18
CA PHE A 100 -10.92 4.21 17.25
C PHE A 100 -11.15 4.65 18.69
N VAL A 101 -11.12 5.96 18.93
CA VAL A 101 -11.56 6.56 20.19
C VAL A 101 -12.88 7.29 19.96
N GLU A 102 -13.91 6.91 20.70
CA GLU A 102 -15.27 7.46 20.60
C GLU A 102 -15.50 8.53 21.67
N GLU A 103 -14.85 9.69 21.51
CA GLU A 103 -15.04 10.82 22.42
C GLU A 103 -16.21 11.73 22.02
N LYS A 104 -16.36 12.02 20.72
CA LYS A 104 -17.36 12.96 20.18
C LYS A 104 -17.88 12.51 18.82
N ALA A 105 -19.17 12.76 18.55
CA ALA A 105 -19.82 12.35 17.31
C ALA A 105 -19.26 13.05 16.05
N ASP A 106 -18.67 14.24 16.18
CA ASP A 106 -18.16 15.07 15.07
C ASP A 106 -16.66 14.86 14.77
N ARG A 107 -16.01 13.91 15.45
CA ARG A 107 -14.57 13.67 15.33
C ARG A 107 -14.27 12.21 15.10
N ILE A 108 -13.30 11.95 14.22
CA ILE A 108 -12.69 10.62 14.09
C ILE A 108 -11.30 10.69 14.70
N ILE A 109 -11.06 9.88 15.72
CA ILE A 109 -9.73 9.65 16.27
C ILE A 109 -9.39 8.20 16.00
N PHE A 110 -8.40 7.98 15.14
CA PHE A 110 -7.91 6.66 14.78
C PHE A 110 -6.44 6.53 15.19
N SER A 111 -6.13 5.49 15.95
CA SER A 111 -4.78 5.23 16.44
C SER A 111 -4.23 3.94 15.84
N VAL A 112 -3.00 4.06 15.33
CA VAL A 112 -2.20 2.95 14.81
C VAL A 112 -1.00 2.77 15.75
N VAL A 113 -0.92 1.63 16.42
CA VAL A 113 0.17 1.28 17.34
C VAL A 113 1.08 0.29 16.66
N MET A 114 2.35 0.65 16.57
CA MET A 114 3.39 -0.09 15.86
C MET A 114 4.54 -0.44 16.78
N GLU A 115 5.35 -1.42 16.39
CA GLU A 115 6.60 -1.69 17.07
C GLU A 115 7.49 -0.44 17.10
N ARG A 116 8.26 -0.31 18.18
CA ARG A 116 9.19 0.81 18.34
C ARG A 116 10.50 0.51 17.61
N ALA A 117 10.90 1.44 16.75
CA ALA A 117 12.23 1.52 16.16
C ALA A 117 13.16 2.46 16.97
N ASP A 118 14.46 2.32 16.74
CA ASP A 118 15.51 3.07 17.42
C ASP A 118 15.85 4.38 16.68
N ALA A 119 15.80 4.35 15.36
CA ALA A 119 16.11 5.47 14.46
C ALA A 119 15.41 5.31 13.09
N ASN A 120 15.67 6.22 12.17
CA ASN A 120 15.32 6.10 10.75
C ASN A 120 16.57 6.29 9.87
N LEU A 121 16.44 6.05 8.56
CA LEU A 121 17.57 6.07 7.65
C LEU A 121 18.16 7.48 7.45
N ASP A 122 17.39 8.56 7.65
CA ASP A 122 17.92 9.94 7.57
C ASP A 122 19.13 10.16 8.50
N ASP A 123 19.09 9.56 9.69
CA ASP A 123 20.19 9.65 10.65
C ASP A 123 21.49 9.01 10.16
N PHE A 124 21.40 8.08 9.20
CA PHE A 124 22.50 7.30 8.65
C PHE A 124 22.94 7.76 7.25
N LEU A 125 22.25 8.74 6.66
CA LEU A 125 22.68 9.44 5.46
C LEU A 125 23.58 10.65 5.76
N ARG A 126 23.82 10.94 7.03
CA ARG A 126 24.73 12.00 7.48
C ARG A 126 26.20 11.60 7.27
N PRO A 127 27.14 12.56 7.10
CA PRO A 127 28.54 12.23 6.96
C PRO A 127 29.10 11.48 8.19
N GLY A 128 29.71 10.32 7.96
CA GLY A 128 30.40 9.55 9.00
C GLY A 128 29.64 8.32 9.52
N SER A 129 28.37 8.13 9.15
CA SER A 129 27.65 6.86 9.34
C SER A 129 28.00 5.87 8.22
N GLN A 130 27.90 4.57 8.52
CA GLN A 130 28.12 3.50 7.55
C GLN A 130 26.88 2.63 7.48
N PRO A 131 25.97 2.89 6.51
CA PRO A 131 24.85 2.00 6.24
C PRO A 131 25.35 0.57 5.98
N SER A 132 24.63 -0.44 6.47
CA SER A 132 25.00 -1.83 6.21
C SER A 132 24.82 -2.16 4.73
N LEU A 133 25.79 -2.85 4.13
CA LEU A 133 25.71 -3.36 2.76
C LEU A 133 24.50 -4.27 2.54
N GLN A 134 24.05 -4.95 3.58
CA GLN A 134 22.92 -5.85 3.50
C GLN A 134 21.58 -5.14 3.32
N TRP A 135 21.50 -3.86 3.71
CA TRP A 135 20.25 -3.10 3.64
C TRP A 135 19.74 -2.92 2.21
N PHE A 136 20.62 -2.87 1.20
CA PHE A 136 20.21 -2.91 -0.21
C PHE A 136 19.36 -4.16 -0.51
N GLY A 137 19.88 -5.33 -0.12
CA GLY A 137 19.19 -6.60 -0.25
C GLY A 137 17.90 -6.68 0.55
N CYS A 138 17.92 -6.24 1.81
CA CYS A 138 16.73 -6.26 2.68
C CYS A 138 15.61 -5.36 2.14
N LEU A 139 15.94 -4.16 1.70
CA LEU A 139 14.97 -3.20 1.14
C LEU A 139 14.37 -3.71 -0.18
N ILE A 140 15.18 -4.24 -1.10
CA ILE A 140 14.58 -4.78 -2.33
C ILE A 140 13.74 -6.03 -2.06
N ASN A 141 14.14 -6.85 -1.10
CA ASN A 141 13.41 -8.07 -0.75
C ASN A 141 12.00 -7.74 -0.21
N VAL A 142 11.87 -6.74 0.67
CA VAL A 142 10.55 -6.28 1.11
C VAL A 142 9.74 -5.66 -0.04
N ILE A 143 10.37 -4.90 -0.94
CA ILE A 143 9.67 -4.38 -2.12
C ILE A 143 9.17 -5.51 -3.03
N CYS A 144 9.96 -6.55 -3.26
CA CYS A 144 9.51 -7.76 -3.97
C CYS A 144 8.27 -8.38 -3.32
N HIS A 145 8.30 -8.55 -2.00
CA HIS A 145 7.20 -9.13 -1.23
C HIS A 145 5.93 -8.29 -1.37
N ILE A 146 5.97 -6.99 -1.02
CA ILE A 146 4.77 -6.14 -1.06
C ILE A 146 4.24 -6.00 -2.50
N HIS A 147 5.13 -5.89 -3.51
CA HIS A 147 4.70 -5.85 -4.91
C HIS A 147 4.04 -7.16 -5.35
N GLY A 148 4.58 -8.31 -4.91
CA GLY A 148 4.00 -9.63 -5.13
C GLY A 148 2.60 -9.78 -4.54
N SER A 149 2.38 -9.18 -3.36
CA SER A 149 1.08 -9.13 -2.68
C SER A 149 0.12 -8.07 -3.24
N GLY A 150 0.49 -7.38 -4.33
CA GLY A 150 -0.32 -6.32 -4.94
C GLY A 150 -0.25 -4.97 -4.23
N ILE A 151 0.53 -4.88 -3.15
CA ILE A 151 0.71 -3.68 -2.34
C ILE A 151 1.73 -2.74 -3.01
N ARG A 152 1.50 -1.43 -2.87
CA ARG A 152 2.38 -0.36 -3.33
C ARG A 152 2.75 0.51 -2.15
N HIS A 153 4.02 0.92 -2.05
CA HIS A 153 4.45 1.73 -0.92
C HIS A 153 4.01 3.18 -1.04
N ARG A 154 4.22 3.78 -2.22
CA ARG A 154 3.85 5.14 -2.62
C ARG A 154 4.61 6.28 -1.96
N ASP A 155 5.43 6.04 -0.94
CA ASP A 155 6.13 7.10 -0.19
C ASP A 155 7.47 6.59 0.36
N ILE A 156 8.24 5.89 -0.48
CA ILE A 156 9.56 5.39 -0.08
C ILE A 156 10.50 6.59 0.02
N LYS A 157 11.04 6.80 1.22
CA LYS A 157 12.02 7.84 1.54
C LYS A 157 12.76 7.46 2.83
N PRO A 158 13.92 8.06 3.12
CA PRO A 158 14.72 7.65 4.28
C PRO A 158 13.99 7.77 5.63
N SER A 159 13.17 8.80 5.84
CA SER A 159 12.36 8.95 7.07
C SER A 159 11.34 7.83 7.31
N ASN A 160 10.89 7.17 6.24
CA ASN A 160 9.96 6.04 6.30
C ASN A 160 10.67 4.67 6.33
N ILE A 161 12.00 4.66 6.34
CA ILE A 161 12.81 3.46 6.52
C ILE A 161 13.36 3.50 7.94
N LEU A 162 12.77 2.71 8.82
CA LEU A 162 13.11 2.64 10.24
C LEU A 162 14.22 1.64 10.50
N LEU A 163 14.92 1.83 11.62
CA LEU A 163 16.03 0.99 12.06
C LEU A 163 15.77 0.48 13.46
N LYS A 164 15.88 -0.85 13.64
CA LYS A 164 15.71 -1.53 14.92
C LYS A 164 16.81 -2.56 15.10
N GLY A 165 17.77 -2.28 15.97
CA GLY A 165 19.03 -3.02 15.99
C GLY A 165 19.76 -2.93 14.63
N ASP A 166 20.00 -4.07 14.00
CA ASP A 166 20.63 -4.20 12.69
C ASP A 166 19.63 -4.27 11.51
N LYS A 167 18.34 -4.30 11.81
CA LYS A 167 17.27 -4.46 10.82
C LYS A 167 16.80 -3.13 10.25
N VAL A 168 16.60 -3.11 8.94
CA VAL A 168 15.76 -2.11 8.25
C VAL A 168 14.31 -2.57 8.24
N LEU A 169 13.42 -1.64 8.54
CA LEU A 169 11.97 -1.83 8.55
C LEU A 169 11.34 -0.77 7.67
N LEU A 170 10.54 -1.20 6.70
CA LEU A 170 9.76 -0.31 5.86
C LEU A 170 8.47 0.08 6.59
N ALA A 171 8.21 1.37 6.71
CA ALA A 171 7.08 1.93 7.44
C ALA A 171 6.27 2.91 6.58
N ASP A 172 5.10 3.30 7.07
CA ASP A 172 4.28 4.38 6.47
C ASP A 172 3.84 4.17 5.00
N PHE A 173 3.83 2.94 4.49
CA PHE A 173 3.11 2.62 3.26
C PHE A 173 1.61 2.45 3.49
N GLY A 174 0.81 2.92 2.53
CA GLY A 174 -0.65 2.95 2.64
C GLY A 174 -1.19 4.13 3.47
N LEU A 175 -0.48 4.54 4.53
CA LEU A 175 -0.89 5.63 5.44
C LEU A 175 -0.70 7.04 4.87
N SER A 176 0.00 7.19 3.74
CA SER A 176 0.28 8.48 3.09
C SER A 176 -0.92 9.08 2.34
N LEU A 177 -2.02 8.34 2.21
CA LEU A 177 -3.34 8.87 1.82
C LEU A 177 -4.01 9.69 2.94
N MET A 178 -3.54 9.57 4.19
CA MET A 178 -4.18 10.22 5.35
C MET A 178 -3.89 11.71 5.53
N GLY A 179 -2.98 12.32 4.77
CA GLY A 179 -2.93 13.78 4.60
C GLY A 179 -3.03 14.68 5.85
N LEU A 180 -2.69 14.22 7.06
CA LEU A 180 -2.74 15.06 8.25
C LEU A 180 -1.42 15.78 8.47
N GLY A 181 -1.32 16.84 7.67
CA GLY A 181 -0.39 17.95 7.68
C GLY A 181 -0.67 18.71 6.37
N LYS A 182 -1.68 19.57 6.27
CA LYS A 182 -2.17 20.61 7.17
C LYS A 182 -3.69 20.66 7.13
N THR A 183 -4.34 20.94 8.25
CA THR A 183 -5.76 21.32 8.34
C THR A 183 -6.15 22.29 7.22
N ILE A 184 -7.08 21.92 6.34
CA ILE A 184 -7.92 22.88 5.60
C ILE A 184 -9.37 22.34 5.55
N PRO A 185 -10.39 23.19 5.76
CA PRO A 185 -11.78 22.79 5.99
C PRO A 185 -12.49 22.17 4.78
N THR A 186 -13.55 21.42 5.07
CA THR A 186 -14.65 21.07 4.17
C THR A 186 -15.24 22.31 3.52
N THR A 187 -14.81 22.59 2.29
CA THR A 187 -15.52 23.25 1.18
C THR A 187 -14.44 23.76 0.22
N TYR A 188 -14.62 23.51 -1.08
CA TYR A 188 -13.74 23.81 -2.23
C TYR A 188 -12.91 22.65 -2.80
N GLN A 189 -13.18 22.43 -4.08
CA GLN A 189 -12.61 21.49 -5.03
C GLN A 189 -11.08 21.61 -5.17
N ASN A 190 -10.46 20.47 -5.49
CA ASN A 190 -9.25 20.36 -6.31
C ASN A 190 -7.90 20.91 -5.83
N ARG A 191 -7.45 20.63 -4.59
CA ARG A 191 -5.99 20.53 -4.30
C ARG A 191 -5.65 19.43 -3.30
N ARG A 192 -4.93 18.40 -3.77
CA ARG A 192 -4.31 17.33 -2.96
C ARG A 192 -3.27 17.94 -1.97
N PRO A 193 -3.10 17.39 -0.75
CA PRO A 193 -2.15 17.91 0.23
C PRO A 193 -0.70 17.85 -0.29
N PRO A 194 0.20 18.74 0.17
CA PRO A 194 1.57 18.81 -0.31
C PRO A 194 2.36 17.57 0.13
N ARG A 195 2.60 16.66 -0.82
CA ARG A 195 3.42 15.45 -0.65
C ARG A 195 4.91 15.81 -0.68
N THR A 196 5.76 15.04 0.01
CA THR A 196 7.22 15.21 -0.08
C THR A 196 7.66 14.92 -1.53
N LYS A 197 7.94 15.98 -2.31
CA LYS A 197 8.30 15.86 -3.74
C LYS A 197 9.66 15.21 -3.97
N GLU A 198 10.52 15.25 -2.96
CA GLU A 198 11.94 14.92 -3.06
C GLU A 198 12.21 13.59 -3.77
N TYR A 199 11.59 12.49 -3.33
CA TYR A 199 11.83 11.14 -3.87
C TYR A 199 10.80 10.70 -4.92
N CYS A 200 9.92 11.58 -5.39
CA CYS A 200 8.86 11.21 -6.33
C CYS A 200 9.41 10.91 -7.73
N ALA A 201 8.79 9.94 -8.41
CA ALA A 201 9.06 9.67 -9.82
C ALA A 201 8.44 10.76 -10.72
N PRO A 202 9.00 11.02 -11.92
CA PRO A 202 8.48 12.03 -12.85
C PRO A 202 7.00 11.91 -13.17
N GLU A 203 6.50 10.69 -13.41
CA GLU A 203 5.08 10.48 -13.72
C GLU A 203 4.15 10.84 -12.55
N VAL A 204 4.64 10.73 -11.33
CA VAL A 204 3.89 11.04 -10.11
C VAL A 204 3.81 12.55 -9.88
N GLU A 205 4.87 13.28 -10.22
CA GLU A 205 4.86 14.75 -10.17
C GLU A 205 3.89 15.34 -11.20
N ASN A 206 3.74 14.67 -12.35
CA ASN A 206 2.80 15.04 -13.42
C ASN A 206 1.35 14.60 -13.17
N GLY A 207 1.03 14.07 -11.99
CA GLY A 207 -0.33 13.73 -11.57
C GLY A 207 -0.77 12.29 -11.87
N SER A 208 0.05 11.48 -12.55
CA SER A 208 -0.27 10.08 -12.84
C SER A 208 -0.22 9.17 -11.60
N THR A 209 -0.71 7.95 -11.76
CA THR A 209 -0.82 6.93 -10.70
C THR A 209 0.55 6.49 -10.17
N ARG A 210 0.67 6.42 -8.83
CA ARG A 210 1.84 5.90 -8.11
C ARG A 210 1.90 4.37 -8.23
N GLY A 211 2.36 3.86 -9.37
CA GLY A 211 2.50 2.43 -9.64
C GLY A 211 3.73 1.78 -9.00
N ARG A 212 3.89 0.46 -9.17
CA ARG A 212 5.08 -0.29 -8.71
C ARG A 212 6.39 0.31 -9.24
N SER A 213 6.38 0.85 -10.46
CA SER A 213 7.53 1.53 -11.07
C SER A 213 7.95 2.82 -10.33
N ALA A 214 7.01 3.50 -9.67
CA ALA A 214 7.31 4.68 -8.88
C ALA A 214 8.02 4.31 -7.58
N ASP A 215 7.61 3.21 -6.93
CA ASP A 215 8.33 2.67 -5.77
C ASP A 215 9.78 2.31 -6.13
N ILE A 216 10.01 1.70 -7.31
CA ILE A 216 11.36 1.40 -7.80
C ILE A 216 12.19 2.67 -7.97
N PHE A 217 11.60 3.74 -8.51
CA PHE A 217 12.30 5.02 -8.67
C PHE A 217 12.70 5.61 -7.31
N SER A 218 11.75 5.71 -6.38
CA SER A 218 12.01 6.23 -5.03
C SER A 218 13.06 5.40 -4.29
N LEU A 219 13.02 4.06 -4.43
CA LEU A 219 14.05 3.19 -3.88
C LEU A 219 15.42 3.41 -4.54
N GLY A 220 15.46 3.70 -5.84
CA GLY A 220 16.69 4.01 -6.57
C GLY A 220 17.40 5.26 -6.06
N ALA A 221 16.62 6.30 -5.72
CA ALA A 221 17.11 7.50 -5.07
C ALA A 221 17.69 7.18 -3.67
N VAL A 222 16.97 6.40 -2.86
CA VAL A 222 17.45 5.94 -1.55
C VAL A 222 18.75 5.12 -1.68
N PHE A 223 18.83 4.21 -2.65
CA PHE A 223 20.03 3.40 -2.90
C PHE A 223 21.24 4.25 -3.29
N LEU A 224 21.04 5.24 -4.16
CA LEU A 224 22.08 6.17 -4.54
C LEU A 224 22.60 6.93 -3.31
N GLU A 225 21.72 7.47 -2.49
CA GLU A 225 22.10 8.19 -1.27
C GLU A 225 22.82 7.29 -0.25
N MET A 226 22.33 6.07 -0.03
CA MET A 226 23.00 5.07 0.82
C MET A 226 24.42 4.79 0.33
N LEU A 227 24.59 4.55 -0.97
CA LEU A 227 25.88 4.29 -1.59
C LEU A 227 26.84 5.46 -1.41
N LEU A 228 26.38 6.68 -1.69
CA LEU A 228 27.21 7.89 -1.61
C LEU A 228 27.60 8.23 -0.18
N SER A 229 26.69 8.03 0.78
CA SER A 229 26.98 8.20 2.21
C SER A 229 28.09 7.26 2.67
N GLN A 230 28.03 6.00 2.22
CA GLN A 230 29.03 4.99 2.55
C GLN A 230 30.38 5.19 1.84
N ALA A 231 30.35 5.56 0.55
CA ALA A 231 31.52 5.49 -0.33
C ALA A 231 32.21 6.84 -0.56
N GLN A 232 31.45 7.92 -0.69
CA GLN A 232 32.00 9.19 -1.19
C GLN A 232 31.15 10.41 -0.73
N PRO A 233 31.31 10.88 0.52
CA PRO A 233 30.53 12.00 1.07
C PRO A 233 30.63 13.32 0.28
N ALA A 234 31.71 13.53 -0.47
CA ALA A 234 31.84 14.67 -1.37
C ALA A 234 30.85 14.62 -2.54
N SER A 235 30.58 13.42 -3.08
CA SER A 235 29.59 13.19 -4.14
C SER A 235 28.17 13.34 -3.65
N MET A 236 27.88 12.99 -2.38
CA MET A 236 26.60 13.29 -1.73
C MET A 236 26.30 14.81 -1.74
N LYS A 237 27.28 15.65 -1.38
CA LYS A 237 27.11 17.11 -1.44
C LYS A 237 26.82 17.60 -2.86
N LYS A 238 27.47 17.02 -3.87
CA LYS A 238 27.25 17.38 -5.28
C LYS A 238 25.84 17.00 -5.74
N LEU A 239 25.36 15.80 -5.37
CA LEU A 239 23.98 15.38 -5.62
C LEU A 239 22.97 16.35 -4.98
N GLN A 240 23.18 16.74 -3.73
CA GLN A 240 22.31 17.72 -3.06
C GLN A 240 22.30 19.09 -3.74
N VAL A 241 23.40 19.51 -4.37
CA VAL A 241 23.45 20.75 -5.16
C VAL A 241 22.64 20.61 -6.45
N ILE A 242 22.76 19.47 -7.16
CA ILE A 242 21.97 19.18 -8.36
C ILE A 242 20.48 19.21 -8.03
N LEU A 243 20.06 18.59 -6.93
CA LEU A 243 18.65 18.52 -6.53
C LEU A 243 18.06 19.87 -6.10
N LYS A 244 18.89 20.89 -5.82
CA LYS A 244 18.48 22.22 -5.33
C LYS A 244 18.68 23.33 -6.37
N SER A 245 19.05 23.01 -7.61
CA SER A 245 19.49 24.03 -8.58
C SER A 245 18.36 24.84 -9.24
N SER A 246 17.10 24.56 -8.92
CA SER A 246 15.95 25.45 -9.20
C SER A 246 15.69 26.37 -8.00
N SER A 247 15.05 27.53 -8.20
CA SER A 247 14.91 28.63 -7.20
C SER A 247 14.69 28.16 -5.74
N GLU A 248 15.23 28.90 -4.77
CA GLU A 248 15.19 28.57 -3.32
C GLU A 248 13.77 28.25 -2.76
N GLU A 249 12.71 28.63 -3.49
CA GLU A 249 11.32 28.42 -3.12
C GLU A 249 10.77 27.01 -3.44
N GLU A 250 11.39 26.22 -4.32
CA GLU A 250 10.78 24.98 -4.85
C GLU A 250 11.16 23.66 -4.16
N GLY A 251 12.18 23.67 -3.29
CA GLY A 251 12.66 22.48 -2.57
C GLY A 251 13.34 21.43 -3.47
N SER A 252 13.96 20.41 -2.87
CA SER A 252 14.63 19.32 -3.60
C SER A 252 13.63 18.38 -4.30
N SER A 253 13.94 17.97 -5.54
CA SER A 253 13.15 16.97 -6.29
C SER A 253 14.03 16.19 -7.26
N TYR A 254 14.04 14.85 -7.14
CA TYR A 254 14.65 13.98 -8.14
C TYR A 254 13.93 14.06 -9.48
N ALA A 255 12.60 14.10 -9.50
CA ALA A 255 11.83 14.12 -10.73
C ALA A 255 12.14 15.35 -11.61
N LYS A 256 12.31 16.53 -10.99
CA LYS A 256 12.64 17.77 -11.71
C LYS A 256 14.06 17.78 -12.30
N HIS A 257 15.00 17.11 -11.63
CA HIS A 257 16.42 17.17 -11.93
C HIS A 257 16.99 15.84 -12.42
N ILE A 258 16.11 14.95 -12.89
CA ILE A 258 16.47 13.57 -13.19
C ILE A 258 17.50 13.48 -14.33
N ASP A 259 17.39 14.35 -15.32
CA ASP A 259 18.31 14.39 -16.46
C ASP A 259 19.71 14.85 -16.01
N GLU A 260 19.81 15.85 -15.14
CA GLU A 260 21.07 16.29 -14.56
C GLU A 260 21.68 15.23 -13.64
N VAL A 261 20.86 14.53 -12.84
CA VAL A 261 21.31 13.42 -12.00
C VAL A 261 21.86 12.29 -12.88
N HIS A 262 21.17 11.88 -13.94
CA HIS A 262 21.65 10.86 -14.87
C HIS A 262 22.95 11.25 -15.54
N LYS A 263 23.01 12.48 -16.07
CA LYS A 263 24.22 13.02 -16.68
C LYS A 263 25.39 12.99 -15.70
N TRP A 264 25.16 13.44 -14.47
CA TRP A 264 26.18 13.42 -13.43
C TRP A 264 26.63 11.99 -13.08
N MET A 265 25.70 11.04 -12.95
CA MET A 265 26.02 9.65 -12.68
C MET A 265 26.88 9.03 -13.79
N MET A 266 26.64 9.37 -15.05
CA MET A 266 27.40 8.84 -16.20
C MET A 266 28.78 9.51 -16.37
N GLU A 267 28.84 10.84 -16.27
CA GLU A 267 30.02 11.61 -16.68
C GLU A 267 30.97 11.93 -15.53
N SER A 268 30.49 11.90 -14.29
CA SER A 268 31.20 12.50 -13.15
C SER A 268 31.22 11.67 -11.87
N LEU A 269 30.35 10.67 -11.74
CA LEU A 269 30.34 9.77 -10.58
C LEU A 269 31.23 8.56 -10.88
N HIS A 270 32.44 8.57 -10.32
CA HIS A 270 33.40 7.49 -10.49
C HIS A 270 33.61 6.76 -9.16
N LEU A 271 33.04 5.56 -9.05
CA LEU A 271 33.25 4.62 -7.95
C LEU A 271 34.03 3.39 -8.46
N THR A 272 34.28 2.39 -7.61
CA THR A 272 35.12 1.23 -7.98
C THR A 272 34.49 -0.10 -7.57
N GLY A 273 34.77 -1.14 -8.38
CA GLY A 273 34.28 -2.50 -8.13
C GLY A 273 32.75 -2.57 -8.06
N TRP A 274 32.24 -3.28 -7.05
CA TRP A 274 30.80 -3.48 -6.80
C TRP A 274 29.99 -2.18 -6.72
N GLN A 275 30.62 -1.06 -6.35
CA GLN A 275 29.95 0.23 -6.25
C GLN A 275 29.47 0.71 -7.64
N ASN A 276 30.20 0.41 -8.71
CA ASN A 276 29.79 0.73 -10.07
C ASN A 276 28.58 -0.10 -10.52
N ASP A 277 28.51 -1.37 -10.08
CA ASP A 277 27.35 -2.22 -10.34
C ASP A 277 26.09 -1.62 -9.68
N ILE A 278 26.21 -1.13 -8.43
CA ILE A 278 25.12 -0.44 -7.75
C ILE A 278 24.78 0.90 -8.42
N VAL A 279 25.75 1.70 -8.87
CA VAL A 279 25.46 2.93 -9.64
C VAL A 279 24.69 2.60 -10.92
N SER A 280 25.12 1.57 -11.66
CA SER A 280 24.42 1.12 -12.89
C SER A 280 23.00 0.63 -12.61
N LEU A 281 22.80 -0.04 -11.48
CA LEU A 281 21.47 -0.40 -11.00
C LEU A 281 20.63 0.83 -10.66
N CYS A 282 21.16 1.79 -9.91
CA CYS A 282 20.48 3.04 -9.59
C CYS A 282 20.09 3.81 -10.86
N GLN A 283 20.94 3.86 -11.89
CA GLN A 283 20.63 4.49 -13.19
C GLN A 283 19.35 3.88 -13.79
N ARG A 284 19.26 2.55 -13.86
CA ARG A 284 18.07 1.87 -14.40
C ARG A 284 16.83 2.05 -13.52
N MET A 285 16.99 2.09 -12.20
CA MET A 285 15.88 2.35 -11.28
C MET A 285 15.35 3.78 -11.41
N LEU A 286 16.23 4.74 -11.68
CA LEU A 286 15.96 6.15 -11.84
C LEU A 286 15.62 6.56 -13.29
N ASP A 287 15.34 5.62 -14.22
CA ASP A 287 14.98 5.97 -15.60
C ASP A 287 13.70 6.84 -15.61
N PRO A 288 13.68 8.00 -16.30
CA PRO A 288 12.48 8.83 -16.41
C PRO A 288 11.29 8.07 -16.99
N ASP A 289 11.54 7.12 -17.89
CA ASP A 289 10.53 6.26 -18.47
C ASP A 289 10.24 5.06 -17.56
N ARG A 290 9.04 5.09 -16.95
CA ARG A 290 8.57 4.04 -16.05
C ARG A 290 8.57 2.64 -16.66
N ALA A 291 8.45 2.49 -17.98
CA ALA A 291 8.43 1.19 -18.64
C ALA A 291 9.82 0.55 -18.74
N ARG A 292 10.89 1.37 -18.67
CA ARG A 292 12.29 0.91 -18.71
C ARG A 292 12.85 0.54 -17.34
N ARG A 293 12.18 0.93 -16.25
CA ARG A 293 12.61 0.59 -14.89
C ARG A 293 12.51 -0.92 -14.63
N PRO A 294 13.51 -1.54 -13.99
CA PRO A 294 13.48 -2.96 -13.68
C PRO A 294 12.43 -3.30 -12.62
N LYS A 295 11.84 -4.50 -12.70
CA LYS A 295 10.96 -5.03 -11.65
C LYS A 295 11.78 -5.42 -10.41
N ALA A 296 11.18 -5.33 -9.23
CA ALA A 296 11.83 -5.65 -7.96
C ALA A 296 12.54 -7.02 -7.97
N GLY A 297 11.88 -8.06 -8.50
CA GLY A 297 12.45 -9.41 -8.59
C GLY A 297 13.72 -9.50 -9.45
N HIS A 298 13.81 -8.72 -10.53
CA HIS A 298 15.03 -8.64 -11.35
C HIS A 298 16.17 -7.99 -10.57
N ILE A 299 15.88 -6.90 -9.85
CA ILE A 299 16.85 -6.20 -9.01
C ILE A 299 17.36 -7.12 -7.89
N SER A 300 16.46 -7.83 -7.22
CA SER A 300 16.82 -8.81 -6.18
C SER A 300 17.72 -9.93 -6.70
N SER A 301 17.42 -10.47 -7.90
CA SER A 301 18.26 -11.46 -8.57
C SER A 301 19.65 -10.92 -8.91
N GLU A 302 19.75 -9.66 -9.33
CA GLU A 302 21.03 -9.01 -9.62
C GLU A 302 21.87 -8.80 -8.36
N LEU A 303 21.28 -8.25 -7.29
CA LEU A 303 21.96 -8.06 -6.00
C LEU A 303 22.42 -9.39 -5.38
N SER A 304 21.69 -10.49 -5.61
CA SER A 304 22.09 -11.83 -5.12
C SER A 304 23.42 -12.31 -5.68
N LYS A 305 23.81 -11.82 -6.87
CA LYS A 305 25.06 -12.18 -7.54
C LYS A 305 26.24 -11.30 -7.13
N LEU A 306 25.99 -10.18 -6.44
CA LEU A 306 27.01 -9.26 -5.98
C LEU A 306 27.59 -9.71 -4.63
N LEU A 307 28.91 -9.86 -4.58
CA LEU A 307 29.68 -10.17 -3.38
C LEU A 307 30.70 -9.06 -3.12
N VAL A 308 30.78 -8.60 -1.87
CA VAL A 308 31.72 -7.56 -1.44
C VAL A 308 32.63 -8.15 -0.35
N SER A 309 33.86 -8.52 -0.72
CA SER A 309 34.81 -9.13 0.22
C SER A 309 34.19 -10.30 1.00
N ASP A 310 33.55 -11.21 0.27
CA ASP A 310 32.81 -12.38 0.78
C ASP A 310 31.56 -12.05 1.64
N LYS A 311 31.16 -10.78 1.73
CA LYS A 311 29.90 -10.38 2.36
C LYS A 311 28.77 -10.28 1.32
N PRO A 312 27.57 -10.80 1.63
CA PRO A 312 26.41 -10.69 0.77
C PRO A 312 25.84 -9.26 0.80
N VAL A 313 25.54 -8.71 -0.38
CA VAL A 313 24.73 -7.47 -0.52
C VAL A 313 23.23 -7.79 -0.48
N HIS A 314 22.87 -9.05 -0.76
CA HIS A 314 21.49 -9.52 -0.70
C HIS A 314 21.02 -9.80 0.75
N CYS A 315 19.70 -9.82 0.91
CA CYS A 315 19.07 -10.16 2.19
C CYS A 315 19.42 -11.62 2.55
N THR A 316 20.01 -11.84 3.72
CA THR A 316 20.20 -13.19 4.29
C THR A 316 19.34 -13.43 5.52
N CYS A 317 18.42 -12.51 5.81
CA CYS A 317 17.41 -12.76 6.84
C CYS A 317 16.63 -13.98 6.39
N THR A 318 16.54 -14.99 7.25
CA THR A 318 15.75 -16.18 6.96
C THR A 318 14.31 -15.75 6.76
N ALA A 319 13.82 -15.81 5.52
CA ALA A 319 12.40 -15.93 5.30
C ALA A 319 12.00 -17.22 6.02
N ASP A 320 11.11 -17.13 7.00
CA ASP A 320 10.38 -18.31 7.43
C ASP A 320 9.58 -18.75 6.20
N SER A 321 10.19 -19.60 5.36
CA SER A 321 9.60 -20.16 4.14
C SER A 321 8.46 -21.15 4.43
N VAL A 322 7.99 -21.17 5.67
CA VAL A 322 6.78 -21.87 6.05
C VAL A 322 5.64 -20.97 5.63
N LEU A 323 4.96 -21.34 4.53
CA LEU A 323 3.68 -20.74 4.17
C LEU A 323 2.82 -20.74 5.44
N THR A 324 2.41 -19.55 5.87
CA THR A 324 1.42 -19.42 6.95
C THR A 324 0.11 -20.06 6.49
N GLU A 325 -0.80 -20.38 7.41
CA GLU A 325 -2.13 -20.88 7.00
C GLU A 325 -2.86 -19.84 6.13
N ASP A 326 -2.62 -18.55 6.37
CA ASP A 326 -3.09 -17.43 5.54
C ASP A 326 -2.53 -17.52 4.10
N ASP A 327 -1.22 -17.77 3.94
CA ASP A 327 -0.61 -17.92 2.61
C ASP A 327 -1.15 -19.16 1.87
N LYS A 328 -1.34 -20.28 2.60
CA LYS A 328 -1.92 -21.50 2.03
C LYS A 328 -3.34 -21.27 1.55
N LEU A 329 -4.14 -20.50 2.31
CA LEU A 329 -5.48 -20.11 1.91
C LEU A 329 -5.46 -19.29 0.60
N VAL A 330 -4.55 -18.31 0.50
CA VAL A 330 -4.41 -17.50 -0.72
C VAL A 330 -4.01 -18.35 -1.92
N GLU A 331 -3.04 -19.26 -1.77
CA GLU A 331 -2.61 -20.17 -2.84
C GLU A 331 -3.73 -21.14 -3.24
N ALA A 332 -4.50 -21.66 -2.28
CA ALA A 332 -5.65 -22.52 -2.56
C ALA A 332 -6.74 -21.79 -3.36
N CYS A 333 -7.03 -20.52 -3.03
CA CYS A 333 -7.94 -19.66 -3.80
C CYS A 333 -7.43 -19.41 -5.23
N LYS A 334 -6.12 -19.18 -5.40
CA LYS A 334 -5.50 -19.04 -6.74
C LYS A 334 -5.59 -20.33 -7.55
N ALA A 335 -5.39 -21.47 -6.89
CA ALA A 335 -5.45 -22.80 -7.49
C ALA A 335 -6.88 -23.31 -7.74
N ARG A 336 -7.90 -22.58 -7.27
CA ARG A 336 -9.32 -22.96 -7.33
C ARG A 336 -9.62 -24.28 -6.59
N SER A 337 -8.85 -24.56 -5.53
CA SER A 337 -8.93 -25.80 -4.76
C SER A 337 -9.83 -25.61 -3.53
N GLU A 338 -11.11 -25.95 -3.66
CA GLU A 338 -12.09 -25.83 -2.57
C GLU A 338 -11.68 -26.65 -1.33
N ASP A 339 -11.11 -27.83 -1.52
CA ASP A 339 -10.66 -28.71 -0.42
C ASP A 339 -9.49 -28.10 0.36
N GLU A 340 -8.53 -27.48 -0.33
CA GLU A 340 -7.40 -26.80 0.31
C GLU A 340 -7.84 -25.52 1.02
N VAL A 341 -8.81 -24.78 0.46
CA VAL A 341 -9.42 -23.62 1.13
C VAL A 341 -10.09 -24.06 2.44
N LYS A 342 -10.94 -25.11 2.40
CA LYS A 342 -11.57 -25.68 3.60
C LYS A 342 -10.54 -26.15 4.61
N HIS A 343 -9.45 -26.78 4.14
CA HIS A 343 -8.39 -27.24 5.00
C HIS A 343 -7.68 -26.08 5.70
N ALA A 344 -7.27 -25.05 4.96
CA ALA A 344 -6.58 -23.88 5.51
C ALA A 344 -7.44 -23.13 6.53
N LEU A 345 -8.72 -22.90 6.22
CA LEU A 345 -9.68 -22.30 7.15
C LEU A 345 -9.81 -23.13 8.44
N LYS A 346 -9.87 -24.46 8.33
CA LYS A 346 -9.92 -25.36 9.49
C LYS A 346 -8.64 -25.33 10.33
N GLN A 347 -7.48 -25.06 9.73
CA GLN A 347 -6.21 -24.87 10.44
C GLN A 347 -6.08 -23.47 11.05
N GLY A 348 -7.09 -22.60 10.90
CA GLY A 348 -7.13 -21.27 11.49
C GLY A 348 -6.55 -20.17 10.60
N ALA A 349 -6.50 -20.37 9.28
CA ALA A 349 -6.26 -19.26 8.35
C ALA A 349 -7.32 -18.18 8.53
N ASP A 350 -6.90 -16.91 8.53
CA ASP A 350 -7.84 -15.79 8.53
C ASP A 350 -8.54 -15.70 7.17
N PRO A 351 -9.87 -15.87 7.10
CA PRO A 351 -10.62 -15.76 5.84
C PRO A 351 -10.51 -14.34 5.24
N ASN A 352 -10.22 -13.32 6.05
CA ASN A 352 -9.98 -11.94 5.59
C ASN A 352 -8.56 -11.70 5.07
N THR A 353 -7.73 -12.75 4.97
CA THR A 353 -6.38 -12.62 4.42
C THR A 353 -6.39 -12.02 3.01
N LEU A 354 -5.32 -11.29 2.73
CA LEU A 354 -5.22 -10.41 1.57
C LEU A 354 -5.43 -11.16 0.25
N ASN A 355 -6.25 -10.59 -0.61
CA ASN A 355 -6.53 -11.09 -1.97
C ASN A 355 -7.24 -12.46 -2.04
N ALA A 356 -7.53 -13.15 -0.93
CA ALA A 356 -8.13 -14.50 -1.00
C ALA A 356 -9.47 -14.51 -1.76
N ILE A 357 -10.41 -13.65 -1.35
CA ILE A 357 -11.71 -13.53 -2.03
C ILE A 357 -11.57 -12.92 -3.42
N HIS A 358 -10.61 -12.02 -3.63
CA HIS A 358 -10.36 -11.38 -4.93
C HIS A 358 -9.84 -12.37 -5.96
N TYR A 359 -8.90 -13.25 -5.58
CA TYR A 359 -8.41 -14.31 -6.46
C TYR A 359 -9.49 -15.34 -6.75
N ALA A 360 -10.30 -15.73 -5.75
CA ALA A 360 -11.43 -16.62 -5.97
C ALA A 360 -12.45 -16.01 -6.96
N ALA A 361 -12.72 -14.72 -6.83
CA ALA A 361 -13.64 -13.99 -7.68
C ALA A 361 -13.10 -13.78 -9.10
N GLU A 362 -11.84 -13.36 -9.24
CA GLU A 362 -11.13 -13.26 -10.52
C GLU A 362 -11.12 -14.63 -11.23
N ASN A 363 -10.96 -15.72 -10.49
CA ASN A 363 -10.97 -17.07 -11.04
C ASN A 363 -12.36 -17.65 -11.35
N GLY A 364 -13.44 -16.92 -11.10
CA GLY A 364 -14.81 -17.40 -11.34
C GLY A 364 -15.27 -18.50 -10.37
N SER A 365 -14.62 -18.65 -9.20
CA SER A 365 -14.88 -19.75 -8.27
C SER A 365 -15.97 -19.39 -7.25
N VAL A 366 -17.24 -19.44 -7.68
CA VAL A 366 -18.42 -19.10 -6.84
C VAL A 366 -18.42 -19.84 -5.50
N ASN A 367 -18.12 -21.14 -5.49
CA ASN A 367 -18.09 -21.93 -4.25
C ASN A 367 -17.07 -21.40 -3.24
N ILE A 368 -15.88 -21.02 -3.70
CA ILE A 368 -14.82 -20.49 -2.84
C ILE A 368 -15.21 -19.10 -2.33
N VAL A 369 -15.77 -18.25 -3.19
CA VAL A 369 -16.31 -16.94 -2.78
C VAL A 369 -17.39 -17.12 -1.71
N GLY A 370 -18.34 -18.02 -1.92
CA GLY A 370 -19.39 -18.35 -0.96
C GLY A 370 -18.82 -18.82 0.38
N LEU A 371 -17.86 -19.75 0.34
CA LEU A 371 -17.21 -20.28 1.54
C LEU A 371 -16.49 -19.18 2.34
N LEU A 372 -15.79 -18.27 1.68
CA LEU A 372 -15.11 -17.15 2.35
C LEU A 372 -16.11 -16.18 2.99
N LEU A 373 -17.21 -15.84 2.31
CA LEU A 373 -18.28 -15.00 2.88
C LEU A 373 -18.95 -15.67 4.08
N GLU A 374 -19.17 -16.99 4.04
CA GLU A 374 -19.71 -17.76 5.18
C GLU A 374 -18.78 -17.73 6.41
N HIS A 375 -17.48 -17.55 6.19
CA HIS A 375 -16.48 -17.37 7.25
C HIS A 375 -16.29 -15.90 7.66
N GLY A 376 -17.22 -15.00 7.28
CA GLY A 376 -17.28 -13.63 7.80
C GLY A 376 -16.46 -12.60 7.04
N VAL A 377 -16.02 -12.90 5.81
CA VAL A 377 -15.45 -11.88 4.92
C VAL A 377 -16.55 -10.90 4.51
N ASP A 378 -16.29 -9.60 4.67
CA ASP A 378 -17.18 -8.56 4.17
C ASP A 378 -17.17 -8.57 2.63
N VAL A 379 -18.35 -8.59 2.02
CA VAL A 379 -18.55 -8.71 0.56
C VAL A 379 -17.84 -7.63 -0.24
N ASP A 380 -17.69 -6.43 0.34
CA ASP A 380 -17.05 -5.27 -0.27
C ASP A 380 -15.61 -5.07 0.24
N THR A 381 -15.01 -6.09 0.87
CA THR A 381 -13.61 -6.01 1.31
C THR A 381 -12.72 -5.64 0.12
N PRO A 382 -12.01 -4.50 0.17
CA PRO A 382 -11.13 -4.12 -0.92
C PRO A 382 -9.77 -4.80 -0.80
N ASN A 383 -9.14 -5.07 -1.93
CA ASN A 383 -7.75 -5.51 -2.02
C ASN A 383 -6.78 -4.29 -1.89
N PRO A 384 -5.45 -4.48 -1.94
CA PRO A 384 -4.48 -3.37 -1.83
C PRO A 384 -4.55 -2.31 -2.91
N THR A 385 -5.22 -2.60 -4.03
CA THR A 385 -5.49 -1.66 -5.11
C THR A 385 -6.86 -0.99 -4.99
N GLY A 386 -7.56 -1.24 -3.89
CA GLY A 386 -8.91 -0.74 -3.63
C GLY A 386 -10.00 -1.57 -4.29
N GLN A 387 -9.67 -2.69 -4.94
CA GLN A 387 -10.65 -3.43 -5.73
C GLN A 387 -11.49 -4.38 -4.87
N THR A 388 -12.80 -4.41 -5.06
CA THR A 388 -13.70 -5.41 -4.45
C THR A 388 -13.71 -6.72 -5.24
N ALA A 389 -14.25 -7.78 -4.65
CA ALA A 389 -14.43 -9.05 -5.36
C ALA A 389 -15.32 -8.90 -6.61
N LEU A 390 -16.33 -8.01 -6.55
CA LEU A 390 -17.24 -7.74 -7.67
C LEU A 390 -16.49 -7.14 -8.86
N GLN A 391 -15.62 -6.15 -8.60
CA GLN A 391 -14.79 -5.54 -9.64
C GLN A 391 -13.80 -6.53 -10.26
N CYS A 392 -13.18 -7.40 -9.45
CA CYS A 392 -12.30 -8.46 -9.95
C CYS A 392 -13.05 -9.46 -10.85
N ALA A 393 -14.24 -9.90 -10.44
CA ALA A 393 -15.09 -10.81 -11.21
C ALA A 393 -15.56 -10.18 -12.52
N ALA A 394 -16.04 -8.93 -12.47
CA ALA A 394 -16.51 -8.19 -13.64
C ALA A 394 -15.40 -7.99 -14.68
N ARG A 395 -14.21 -7.55 -14.24
CA ARG A 395 -13.03 -7.40 -15.11
C ARG A 395 -12.59 -8.72 -15.76
N ASN A 396 -12.81 -9.86 -15.10
CA ASN A 396 -12.39 -11.16 -15.63
C ASN A 396 -13.53 -11.95 -16.31
N GLY A 397 -14.70 -11.35 -16.52
CA GLY A 397 -15.80 -12.00 -17.22
C GLY A 397 -16.48 -13.14 -16.42
N SER A 398 -16.37 -13.13 -15.09
CA SER A 398 -16.89 -14.19 -14.22
C SER A 398 -18.36 -13.97 -13.85
N GLU A 399 -19.26 -14.21 -14.81
CA GLU A 399 -20.71 -13.96 -14.70
C GLU A 399 -21.35 -14.56 -13.44
N ASP A 400 -21.14 -15.85 -13.16
CA ASP A 400 -21.75 -16.52 -12.00
C ASP A 400 -21.30 -15.89 -10.67
N VAL A 401 -20.04 -15.43 -10.59
CA VAL A 401 -19.53 -14.74 -9.40
C VAL A 401 -20.11 -13.34 -9.27
N VAL A 402 -20.22 -12.59 -10.37
CA VAL A 402 -20.87 -11.26 -10.37
C VAL A 402 -22.29 -11.39 -9.84
N LYS A 403 -23.08 -12.30 -10.42
CA LYS A 403 -24.44 -12.57 -9.99
C LYS A 403 -24.52 -12.95 -8.52
N PHE A 404 -23.63 -13.84 -8.06
CA PHE A 404 -23.60 -14.26 -6.67
C PHE A 404 -23.25 -13.12 -5.71
N LEU A 405 -22.24 -12.30 -6.02
CA LEU A 405 -21.82 -11.16 -5.18
C LEU A 405 -22.92 -10.09 -5.10
N LEU A 406 -23.59 -9.77 -6.21
CA LEU A 406 -24.74 -8.87 -6.23
C LEU A 406 -25.89 -9.39 -5.35
N GLN A 407 -26.18 -10.70 -5.42
CA GLN A 407 -27.17 -11.33 -4.52
C GLN A 407 -26.77 -11.28 -3.04
N LYS A 408 -25.48 -11.22 -2.75
CA LYS A 408 -24.94 -11.04 -1.39
C LYS A 408 -24.86 -9.57 -0.95
N GLY A 409 -25.34 -8.64 -1.78
CA GLY A 409 -25.43 -7.22 -1.46
C GLY A 409 -24.13 -6.45 -1.67
N ALA A 410 -23.26 -6.89 -2.58
CA ALA A 410 -22.08 -6.13 -2.96
C ALA A 410 -22.46 -4.74 -3.49
N ASP A 411 -21.70 -3.72 -3.09
CA ASP A 411 -21.85 -2.35 -3.59
C ASP A 411 -21.40 -2.29 -5.07
N VAL A 412 -22.39 -2.21 -5.96
CA VAL A 412 -22.19 -2.15 -7.41
C VAL A 412 -21.37 -0.91 -7.85
N ASN A 413 -21.43 0.16 -7.06
CA ASN A 413 -20.79 1.45 -7.34
C ASN A 413 -19.52 1.67 -6.51
N ALA A 414 -19.01 0.62 -5.84
CA ALA A 414 -17.72 0.67 -5.18
C ALA A 414 -16.64 1.16 -6.15
N ARG A 415 -15.73 2.00 -5.66
CA ARG A 415 -14.65 2.64 -6.42
C ARG A 415 -13.30 2.18 -5.91
N ASP A 416 -12.45 1.72 -6.83
CA ASP A 416 -11.07 1.40 -6.51
C ASP A 416 -10.22 2.68 -6.40
N GLU A 417 -8.90 2.54 -6.22
CA GLU A 417 -8.04 3.71 -6.05
C GLU A 417 -7.88 4.62 -7.27
N ASN A 418 -8.33 4.18 -8.45
CA ASN A 418 -8.41 4.98 -9.67
C ASN A 418 -9.83 5.44 -9.96
N ASP A 419 -10.72 5.34 -8.98
CA ASP A 419 -12.17 5.55 -9.13
C ASP A 419 -12.84 4.59 -10.14
N HIS A 420 -12.19 3.47 -10.49
CA HIS A 420 -12.84 2.46 -11.34
C HIS A 420 -13.92 1.71 -10.57
N THR A 421 -15.07 1.52 -11.23
CA THR A 421 -16.19 0.70 -10.77
C THR A 421 -16.19 -0.67 -11.45
N ALA A 422 -17.08 -1.58 -11.02
CA ALA A 422 -17.23 -2.88 -11.70
C ALA A 422 -17.64 -2.70 -13.16
N LEU A 423 -18.44 -1.68 -13.46
CA LEU A 423 -18.92 -1.37 -14.82
C LEU A 423 -17.78 -0.95 -15.75
N HIS A 424 -16.83 -0.14 -15.27
CA HIS A 424 -15.60 0.18 -16.03
C HIS A 424 -14.83 -1.09 -16.41
N GLY A 425 -14.67 -2.00 -15.45
CA GLY A 425 -13.99 -3.28 -15.65
C GLY A 425 -14.69 -4.17 -16.68
N ALA A 426 -16.02 -4.27 -16.60
CA ALA A 426 -16.85 -5.04 -17.52
C ALA A 426 -16.88 -4.44 -18.94
N ALA A 427 -17.09 -3.12 -19.05
CA ALA A 427 -17.16 -2.42 -20.34
C ALA A 427 -15.82 -2.45 -21.10
N GLY A 428 -14.72 -2.52 -20.37
CA GLY A 428 -13.40 -2.77 -20.93
C GLY A 428 -13.17 -4.21 -21.39
N GLN A 429 -14.13 -5.13 -21.29
CA GLN A 429 -14.06 -6.52 -21.77
C GLN A 429 -15.24 -6.84 -22.68
N ASP A 430 -15.13 -7.88 -23.50
CA ASP A 430 -16.19 -8.32 -24.42
C ASP A 430 -17.24 -9.19 -23.69
N ASN A 431 -17.85 -8.68 -22.61
CA ASN A 431 -18.85 -9.41 -21.82
C ASN A 431 -20.08 -8.53 -21.55
N SER A 432 -21.01 -8.51 -22.50
CA SER A 432 -22.24 -7.72 -22.49
C SER A 432 -23.23 -8.14 -21.40
N ASP A 433 -23.27 -9.43 -21.03
CA ASP A 433 -24.18 -9.93 -20.00
C ASP A 433 -23.81 -9.39 -18.61
N ILE A 434 -22.52 -9.29 -18.29
CA ILE A 434 -22.07 -8.65 -17.04
C ILE A 434 -22.42 -7.15 -17.03
N VAL A 435 -22.26 -6.44 -18.15
CA VAL A 435 -22.63 -5.02 -18.25
C VAL A 435 -24.11 -4.85 -17.93
N LYS A 436 -24.99 -5.65 -18.55
CA LYS A 436 -26.44 -5.64 -18.26
C LYS A 436 -26.73 -5.93 -16.79
N MET A 437 -26.16 -7.00 -16.22
CA MET A 437 -26.37 -7.35 -14.81
C MET A 437 -25.96 -6.23 -13.85
N LEU A 438 -24.86 -5.52 -14.13
CA LEU A 438 -24.40 -4.41 -13.29
C LEU A 438 -25.35 -3.22 -13.39
N LEU A 439 -25.79 -2.87 -14.60
CA LEU A 439 -26.77 -1.79 -14.81
C LEU A 439 -28.12 -2.10 -14.17
N ASP A 440 -28.62 -3.33 -14.33
CA ASP A 440 -29.84 -3.83 -13.67
C ASP A 440 -29.74 -3.77 -12.13
N ALA A 441 -28.51 -3.88 -11.60
CA ALA A 441 -28.22 -3.76 -10.17
C ALA A 441 -28.00 -2.30 -9.71
N GLY A 442 -28.16 -1.31 -10.58
CA GLY A 442 -28.03 0.11 -10.29
C GLY A 442 -26.61 0.66 -10.41
N ALA A 443 -25.76 0.06 -11.25
CA ALA A 443 -24.47 0.66 -11.60
C ALA A 443 -24.68 2.01 -12.29
N ASP A 444 -23.93 3.02 -11.87
CA ASP A 444 -23.93 4.36 -12.46
C ASP A 444 -23.09 4.34 -13.77
N PRO A 445 -23.72 4.47 -14.96
CA PRO A 445 -23.01 4.49 -16.24
C PRO A 445 -22.16 5.74 -16.44
N ASP A 446 -22.47 6.82 -15.71
CA ASP A 446 -21.81 8.13 -15.82
C ASP A 446 -20.75 8.33 -14.72
N ALA A 447 -20.47 7.29 -13.92
CA ALA A 447 -19.39 7.34 -12.95
C ALA A 447 -18.04 7.57 -13.66
N GLU A 448 -17.40 8.69 -13.38
CA GLU A 448 -16.08 9.02 -13.91
C GLU A 448 -14.94 8.39 -13.10
N ASP A 449 -13.92 7.91 -13.79
CA ASP A 449 -12.63 7.54 -13.22
C ASP A 449 -11.73 8.78 -12.97
N LEU A 450 -10.53 8.56 -12.40
CA LEU A 450 -9.61 9.67 -12.10
C LEU A 450 -9.12 10.46 -13.32
N ASP A 451 -9.19 9.87 -14.51
CA ASP A 451 -8.81 10.50 -15.77
C ASP A 451 -10.04 11.15 -16.47
N GLY A 452 -11.22 11.10 -15.83
CA GLY A 452 -12.49 11.63 -16.33
C GLY A 452 -13.19 10.70 -17.32
N ASN A 453 -12.75 9.44 -17.44
CA ASN A 453 -13.36 8.49 -18.35
C ASN A 453 -14.56 7.80 -17.70
N VAL A 454 -15.62 7.57 -18.46
CA VAL A 454 -16.77 6.73 -18.08
C VAL A 454 -16.70 5.36 -18.74
N ALA A 455 -17.57 4.43 -18.33
CA ALA A 455 -17.53 3.04 -18.80
C ALA A 455 -17.59 2.90 -20.34
N ILE A 456 -18.39 3.72 -21.03
CA ILE A 456 -18.55 3.66 -22.49
C ILE A 456 -17.22 3.90 -23.23
N GLU A 457 -16.36 4.77 -22.72
CA GLU A 457 -15.10 5.12 -23.37
C GLU A 457 -14.09 3.96 -23.34
N PHE A 458 -14.22 3.05 -22.37
CA PHE A 458 -13.43 1.81 -22.36
C PHE A 458 -13.89 0.85 -23.46
N ALA A 459 -15.20 0.76 -23.70
CA ALA A 459 -15.78 -0.04 -24.76
C ALA A 459 -15.42 0.53 -26.15
N GLU A 460 -15.50 1.86 -26.32
CA GLU A 460 -15.12 2.57 -27.55
C GLU A 460 -13.64 2.36 -27.91
N ARG A 461 -12.73 2.51 -26.93
CA ARG A 461 -11.28 2.28 -27.13
C ARG A 461 -11.00 0.86 -27.64
N ARG A 462 -11.84 -0.11 -27.27
CA ARG A 462 -11.74 -1.51 -27.70
C ARG A 462 -12.65 -1.88 -28.87
N LYS A 463 -13.52 -0.97 -29.32
CA LYS A 463 -14.51 -1.16 -30.39
C LYS A 463 -15.51 -2.28 -30.11
N LEU A 464 -16.06 -2.31 -28.90
CA LEU A 464 -17.04 -3.31 -28.45
C LEU A 464 -18.47 -2.81 -28.72
N GLU A 465 -18.93 -2.94 -29.96
CA GLU A 465 -20.20 -2.36 -30.46
C GLU A 465 -21.41 -2.74 -29.61
N GLU A 466 -21.56 -4.01 -29.23
CA GLU A 466 -22.71 -4.46 -28.41
C GLU A 466 -22.73 -3.77 -27.03
N ILE A 467 -21.57 -3.54 -26.42
CA ILE A 467 -21.48 -2.89 -25.10
C ILE A 467 -21.73 -1.39 -25.21
N ILE A 468 -21.24 -0.76 -26.28
CA ILE A 468 -21.53 0.64 -26.59
C ILE A 468 -23.04 0.81 -26.71
N ASP A 469 -23.70 -0.03 -27.51
CA ASP A 469 -25.15 0.00 -27.68
C ASP A 469 -25.89 -0.18 -26.34
N ILE A 470 -25.46 -1.10 -25.48
CA ILE A 470 -26.06 -1.30 -24.16
C ILE A 470 -25.94 -0.05 -23.30
N LEU A 471 -24.74 0.54 -23.22
CA LEU A 471 -24.47 1.70 -22.37
C LEU A 471 -25.18 2.97 -22.87
N GLU A 472 -25.27 3.17 -24.19
CA GLU A 472 -26.03 4.29 -24.78
C GLU A 472 -27.53 4.17 -24.52
N ASN A 473 -28.08 2.97 -24.67
CA ASN A 473 -29.53 2.77 -24.55
C ASN A 473 -30.01 2.75 -23.09
N HIS A 474 -29.15 2.39 -22.13
CA HIS A 474 -29.52 2.37 -20.72
C HIS A 474 -29.64 3.78 -20.10
N GLN A 475 -29.14 4.82 -20.77
CA GLN A 475 -29.27 6.23 -20.35
C GLN A 475 -30.67 6.82 -20.62
N ILE A 476 -31.56 6.11 -21.33
CA ILE A 476 -32.84 6.67 -21.81
C ILE A 476 -34.02 6.39 -20.87
N ASP A 477 -33.93 5.39 -19.99
CA ASP A 477 -35.08 4.91 -19.20
C ASP A 477 -35.30 5.64 -17.85
N ASP A 478 -34.44 6.58 -17.47
CA ASP A 478 -34.54 7.38 -16.22
C ASP A 478 -35.06 8.83 -16.43
N ALA A 479 -35.71 9.13 -17.56
CA ALA A 479 -36.24 10.47 -17.91
C ALA A 479 -37.72 10.72 -17.55
#